data_AF-A0A1D6P4K6-F1
#
_entry.id   AF-A0A1D6P4K6-F1
#
_cell.length_a   1.000
_cell.length_b   1.000
_cell.length_c   1.000
_cell.angle_alpha   90.00
_cell.angle_beta   90.00
_cell.angle_gamma   90.00
#
_symmetry.space_group_name_H-M   'P 1'
#
loop_
_entity.id
_entity.type
_entity.pdbx_description
1 polymer ?
#
loop_
_entity_poly.entity_id
_entity_poly.type
_entity_poly.pdbx_seq_one_letter_code
_entity_poly.pdbx_strand_id
1 'polypeptide(L)'
;MQSIVNTSSKVLLNYFKGDRETVENRLRNMVDVRDVADALVLAYENPEASGRYICSSHPLKVSDMINILKTLYPSYPYPKNFVETDGNITCSSEKLQKLGWTFRAIEETLRDSVESYKAFGILN
;
A
#
# COMPACT_ATOMS: atom_id res chain seq x y z
N MET A 1 -10.22 19.68 6.43
CA MET A 1 -9.39 18.61 5.83
C MET A 1 -8.25 18.29 6.78
N GLN A 2 -7.84 17.03 6.93
CA GLN A 2 -6.74 16.65 7.82
C GLN A 2 -5.42 17.25 7.30
N SER A 3 -4.78 18.13 8.06
CA SER A 3 -3.57 18.86 7.63
C SER A 3 -2.29 18.02 7.70
N ILE A 4 -2.35 16.87 8.37
CA ILE A 4 -1.18 16.03 8.65
C ILE A 4 -1.35 14.72 7.91
N VAL A 5 -0.37 14.38 7.08
CA VAL A 5 -0.31 13.06 6.44
C VAL A 5 -0.24 11.97 7.52
N ASN A 6 -1.13 10.98 7.42
CA ASN A 6 -1.18 9.84 8.34
C ASN A 6 0.10 8.99 8.24
N THR A 7 0.32 8.12 9.22
CA THR A 7 1.55 7.31 9.32
C THR A 7 1.74 6.36 8.13
N SER A 8 0.67 5.73 7.63
CA SER A 8 0.76 4.78 6.50
C SER A 8 1.16 5.49 5.20
N SER A 9 0.54 6.62 4.86
CA SER A 9 0.88 7.42 3.69
C SER A 9 2.30 8.01 3.78
N LYS A 10 2.77 8.37 4.99
CA LYS A 10 4.16 8.82 5.19
C LYS A 10 5.18 7.76 4.79
N VAL A 11 4.88 6.47 4.96
CA VAL A 11 5.79 5.39 4.53
C VAL A 11 6.03 5.47 3.02
N LEU A 12 4.96 5.62 2.24
CA LEU A 12 5.06 5.75 0.78
C LEU A 12 5.78 7.05 0.38
N LEU A 13 5.38 8.19 0.96
CA LEU A 13 6.00 9.49 0.69
C LEU A 13 7.51 9.52 0.95
N ASN A 14 7.99 8.83 1.98
CA ASN A 14 9.40 8.82 2.32
C ASN A 14 10.29 8.23 1.21
N TYR A 15 9.74 7.41 0.30
CA TYR A 15 10.49 6.89 -0.85
C TYR A 15 10.69 7.92 -1.97
N PHE A 16 9.91 9.00 -1.99
CA PHE A 16 10.03 10.08 -2.99
C PHE A 16 10.97 11.21 -2.57
N LYS A 17 11.36 11.29 -1.29
CA LYS A 17 12.14 12.43 -0.76
C LYS A 17 13.64 12.33 -1.01
N GLY A 18 14.17 11.14 -1.31
CA GLY A 18 15.60 10.95 -1.52
C GLY A 18 16.47 11.07 -0.26
N ASP A 19 15.87 11.22 0.92
CA ASP A 19 16.60 11.35 2.20
C ASP A 19 17.40 10.08 2.58
N ARG A 20 17.14 8.95 1.91
CA ARG A 20 17.79 7.66 2.19
C ARG A 20 18.20 6.97 0.90
N GLU A 21 19.50 6.82 0.69
CA GLU A 21 20.03 6.05 -0.43
C GLU A 21 19.82 4.53 -0.24
N THR A 22 19.84 4.08 1.02
CA THR A 22 19.68 2.69 1.43
C THR A 22 18.43 2.51 2.29
N VAL A 23 17.60 1.52 1.95
CA VAL A 23 16.39 1.17 2.71
C VAL A 23 16.29 -0.34 2.93
N GLU A 24 15.58 -0.74 3.99
CA GLU A 24 15.25 -2.13 4.27
C GLU A 24 14.28 -2.69 3.21
N ASN A 25 14.63 -3.83 2.61
CA ASN A 25 13.83 -4.53 1.60
C ASN A 25 12.74 -5.42 2.19
N ARG A 26 12.09 -4.93 3.24
CA ARG A 26 11.03 -5.68 3.93
C ARG A 26 9.80 -5.85 3.05
N LEU A 27 9.05 -6.88 3.36
CA LEU A 27 7.73 -7.12 2.80
C LEU A 27 6.71 -6.14 3.42
N ARG A 28 5.92 -5.47 2.57
CA ARG A 28 4.87 -4.53 2.97
C ARG A 28 3.49 -5.12 2.68
N ASN A 29 2.67 -5.27 3.71
CA ASN A 29 1.24 -5.50 3.56
C ASN A 29 0.56 -4.16 3.29
N MET A 30 -0.21 -4.08 2.21
CA MET A 30 -0.89 -2.87 1.75
C MET A 30 -2.30 -3.22 1.29
N VAL A 31 -3.17 -2.23 1.21
CA VAL A 31 -4.53 -2.37 0.67
C VAL A 31 -5.03 -1.01 0.23
N ASP A 32 -5.81 -0.96 -0.85
CA ASP A 32 -6.46 0.27 -1.28
C ASP A 32 -7.51 0.68 -0.24
N VAL A 33 -7.60 1.98 0.09
CA VAL A 33 -8.59 2.46 1.04
C VAL A 33 -10.03 2.22 0.57
N ARG A 34 -10.25 2.18 -0.75
CA ARG A 34 -11.54 1.83 -1.36
C ARG A 34 -11.85 0.35 -1.14
N ASP A 35 -10.87 -0.54 -1.29
CA ASP A 35 -11.05 -1.97 -1.02
C ASP A 35 -11.35 -2.23 0.47
N VAL A 36 -10.81 -1.42 1.38
CA VAL A 36 -11.16 -1.47 2.81
C VAL A 36 -12.62 -1.08 3.03
N ALA A 37 -13.11 -0.02 2.38
CA ALA A 37 -14.51 0.38 2.47
C ALA A 37 -15.43 -0.73 1.91
N ASP A 38 -15.08 -1.30 0.76
CA ASP A 38 -15.80 -2.41 0.13
C ASP A 38 -15.82 -3.65 1.06
N ALA A 39 -14.71 -3.96 1.73
CA ALA A 39 -14.63 -5.05 2.72
C ALA A 39 -15.55 -4.83 3.93
N LEU A 40 -15.62 -3.60 4.43
CA LEU A 40 -16.44 -3.25 5.59
C LEU A 40 -17.93 -3.39 5.27
N VAL A 41 -18.36 -2.89 4.10
CA VAL A 41 -19.74 -3.05 3.62
C VAL A 41 -20.07 -4.53 3.44
N LEU A 42 -19.21 -5.29 2.75
CA LEU A 42 -19.42 -6.72 2.52
C LEU A 42 -19.56 -7.52 3.83
N ALA A 43 -18.71 -7.26 4.81
CA ALA A 43 -18.76 -7.94 6.10
C ALA A 43 -20.00 -7.55 6.93
N TYR A 44 -20.54 -6.34 6.73
CA TYR A 44 -21.76 -5.89 7.39
C TYR A 44 -23.01 -6.52 6.76
N GLU A 45 -23.06 -6.60 5.44
CA GLU A 45 -24.25 -7.04 4.69
C GLU A 45 -24.34 -8.56 4.55
N ASN A 46 -23.23 -9.29 4.62
CA ASN A 46 -23.22 -10.74 4.46
C ASN A 46 -23.56 -11.45 5.79
N PRO A 47 -24.69 -12.16 5.91
CA PRO A 47 -25.10 -12.83 7.15
C PRO A 47 -24.18 -14.00 7.56
N GLU A 48 -23.36 -14.52 6.65
CA GLU A 48 -22.36 -15.54 6.95
C GLU A 48 -21.06 -14.95 7.54
N ALA A 49 -20.92 -13.62 7.52
CA ALA A 49 -19.75 -12.95 8.05
C ALA A 49 -19.66 -13.10 9.58
N SER A 50 -18.50 -13.51 10.08
CA SER A 50 -18.30 -13.74 11.52
C SER A 50 -16.85 -13.57 11.96
N GLY A 51 -16.63 -13.05 13.17
CA GLY A 51 -15.31 -12.89 13.76
C GLY A 51 -14.44 -11.86 13.04
N ARG A 52 -13.14 -12.15 12.91
CA ARG A 52 -12.16 -11.23 12.31
C ARG A 52 -11.84 -11.58 10.87
N TYR A 53 -11.57 -10.54 10.08
CA TYR A 53 -11.14 -10.61 8.69
C TYR A 53 -9.85 -9.82 8.51
N ILE A 54 -8.87 -10.41 7.84
CA ILE A 54 -7.68 -9.70 7.39
C ILE A 54 -8.03 -9.05 6.06
N CYS A 55 -7.76 -7.75 5.94
CA CYS A 55 -7.96 -6.95 4.74
C CYS A 55 -6.59 -6.44 4.27
N SER A 56 -5.95 -7.23 3.42
CA SER A 56 -4.65 -6.93 2.80
C SER A 56 -4.66 -7.44 1.37
N SER A 57 -4.12 -6.68 0.43
CA SER A 57 -3.75 -7.21 -0.89
C SER A 57 -2.47 -8.05 -0.78
N HIS A 58 -1.95 -8.52 -1.92
CA HIS A 58 -0.71 -9.28 -1.95
C HIS A 58 0.45 -8.46 -1.36
N PRO A 59 1.21 -9.05 -0.43
CA PRO A 59 2.36 -8.37 0.13
C PRO A 59 3.43 -8.11 -0.93
N LEU A 60 4.10 -6.96 -0.85
CA LEU A 60 5.07 -6.51 -1.86
C LEU A 60 6.40 -6.12 -1.20
N LYS A 61 7.55 -6.53 -1.75
CA LYS A 61 8.85 -6.05 -1.27
C LYS A 61 9.01 -4.57 -1.60
N VAL A 62 9.74 -3.84 -0.75
CA VAL A 62 10.02 -2.41 -0.98
C VAL A 62 10.72 -2.17 -2.32
N SER A 63 11.65 -3.04 -2.72
CA SER A 63 12.30 -2.98 -4.05
C SER A 63 11.31 -3.08 -5.21
N ASP A 64 10.39 -4.04 -5.17
CA ASP A 64 9.36 -4.21 -6.20
C ASP A 64 8.41 -3.01 -6.26
N MET A 65 8.00 -2.49 -5.09
CA MET A 65 7.22 -1.26 -5.00
C MET A 65 7.95 -0.07 -5.64
N ILE A 66 9.24 0.11 -5.33
CA ILE A 66 10.04 1.19 -5.91
C ILE A 66 10.21 0.99 -7.43
N ASN A 67 10.30 -0.24 -7.93
CA ASN A 67 10.36 -0.49 -9.36
C ASN A 67 9.07 -0.06 -10.07
N ILE A 68 7.90 -0.38 -9.51
CA ILE A 68 6.61 0.11 -10.02
C ILE A 68 6.57 1.64 -10.04
N LEU A 69 6.98 2.26 -8.92
CA LEU A 69 7.01 3.73 -8.81
C LEU A 69 7.99 4.38 -9.78
N LYS A 70 9.16 3.80 -10.02
CA LYS A 70 10.13 4.27 -11.03
C LYS A 70 9.58 4.19 -12.44
N THR A 71 8.82 3.14 -12.77
CA THR A 71 8.17 3.01 -14.08
C THR A 71 7.08 4.08 -14.27
N LEU A 72 6.27 4.34 -13.25
CA LEU A 72 5.17 5.32 -13.33
C LEU A 72 5.66 6.78 -13.19
N TYR A 73 6.67 7.02 -12.36
CA TYR A 73 7.13 8.35 -11.96
C TYR A 73 8.67 8.41 -11.87
N PRO A 74 9.38 8.39 -13.00
CA PRO A 74 10.84 8.22 -13.05
C PRO A 74 11.66 9.40 -12.49
N SER A 75 11.07 10.59 -12.35
CA SER A 75 11.78 11.82 -11.99
C SER A 75 12.13 11.96 -10.50
N TYR A 76 11.59 11.10 -9.64
CA TYR A 76 11.81 11.21 -8.19
C TYR A 76 13.12 10.55 -7.72
N PRO A 77 13.75 11.10 -6.66
CA PRO A 77 14.99 10.56 -6.10
C PRO A 77 14.73 9.32 -5.23
N TYR A 78 14.45 8.19 -5.86
CA TYR A 78 14.23 6.94 -5.12
C TYR A 78 15.52 6.38 -4.50
N PRO A 79 15.40 5.63 -3.38
CA PRO A 79 16.46 4.76 -2.90
C PRO A 79 17.05 3.84 -3.99
N LYS A 80 18.35 3.57 -3.86
CA LYS A 80 19.12 2.74 -4.81
C LYS A 80 19.52 1.41 -4.22
N ASN A 81 19.76 1.36 -2.91
CA ASN A 81 20.26 0.18 -2.22
C ASN A 81 19.18 -0.41 -1.31
N PHE A 82 19.10 -1.74 -1.32
CA PHE A 82 18.10 -2.51 -0.59
C PHE A 82 18.80 -3.52 0.32
N VAL A 83 18.61 -3.40 1.62
CA VAL A 83 19.17 -4.35 2.61
C VAL A 83 18.09 -5.37 2.92
N GLU A 84 18.35 -6.65 2.65
CA GLU A 84 17.43 -7.72 3.00
C GLU A 84 17.20 -7.76 4.51
N THR A 85 15.95 -8.04 4.90
CA THR A 85 15.56 -8.12 6.31
C THR A 85 14.79 -9.40 6.57
N ASP A 86 15.07 -10.02 7.70
CA ASP A 86 14.26 -11.11 8.24
C ASP A 86 12.92 -10.58 8.80
N GLY A 87 12.01 -11.49 9.14
CA GLY A 87 10.75 -11.13 9.80
C GLY A 87 9.65 -10.63 8.86
N ASN A 88 9.69 -11.02 7.59
CA ASN A 88 8.61 -10.73 6.64
C ASN A 88 7.32 -11.47 7.07
N ILE A 89 6.29 -10.71 7.42
CA ILE A 89 4.97 -11.24 7.79
C ILE A 89 4.07 -11.21 6.57
N THR A 90 3.61 -12.38 6.15
CA THR A 90 2.56 -12.53 5.14
C THR A 90 1.20 -12.65 5.81
N CYS A 91 0.22 -11.91 5.32
CA CYS A 91 -1.16 -11.97 5.77
C CYS A 91 -2.02 -12.65 4.69
N SER A 92 -2.92 -13.54 5.10
CA SER A 92 -3.90 -14.15 4.18
C SER A 92 -5.25 -13.48 4.34
N SER A 93 -5.78 -12.96 3.23
CA SER A 93 -7.13 -12.41 3.12
C SER A 93 -8.13 -13.45 2.61
N GLU A 94 -7.76 -14.74 2.56
CA GLU A 94 -8.58 -15.82 1.98
C GLU A 94 -9.97 -15.89 2.60
N LYS A 95 -10.08 -15.71 3.93
CA LYS A 95 -11.38 -15.70 4.61
C LYS A 95 -12.29 -14.57 4.12
N LEU A 96 -11.73 -13.40 3.81
CA LEU A 96 -12.46 -12.26 3.27
C LEU A 96 -12.80 -12.48 1.79
N GLN A 97 -11.88 -13.06 1.02
CA GLN A 97 -12.12 -13.43 -0.37
C GLN A 97 -13.21 -14.50 -0.52
N LYS A 98 -13.34 -15.43 0.44
CA LYS A 98 -14.45 -16.40 0.48
C LYS A 98 -15.83 -15.77 0.61
N LEU A 99 -15.93 -14.53 1.10
CA LEU A 99 -17.19 -13.76 1.10
C LEU A 99 -17.45 -13.06 -0.24
N GLY A 100 -16.55 -13.16 -1.22
CA GLY A 100 -16.63 -12.48 -2.51
C GLY A 100 -15.80 -11.19 -2.61
N TRP A 101 -14.99 -10.87 -1.59
CA TRP A 101 -14.14 -9.68 -1.64
C TRP A 101 -13.01 -9.83 -2.67
N THR A 102 -12.84 -8.79 -3.46
CA THR A 102 -11.73 -8.62 -4.39
C THR A 102 -11.00 -7.31 -4.09
N PHE A 103 -9.76 -7.19 -4.53
CA PHE A 103 -8.98 -5.97 -4.35
C PHE A 103 -8.38 -5.50 -5.66
N ARG A 104 -8.11 -4.19 -5.74
CA ARG A 104 -7.54 -3.52 -6.92
C ARG A 104 -6.07 -3.91 -7.12
N ALA A 105 -5.59 -3.71 -8.34
CA ALA A 105 -4.17 -3.91 -8.66
C ALA A 105 -3.30 -2.89 -7.91
N ILE A 106 -2.11 -3.32 -7.47
CA ILE A 106 -1.25 -2.46 -6.64
C ILE A 106 -0.74 -1.23 -7.41
N GLU A 107 -0.54 -1.37 -8.72
CA GLU A 107 -0.16 -0.28 -9.62
C GLU A 107 -1.22 0.84 -9.66
N GLU A 108 -2.50 0.47 -9.61
CA GLU A 108 -3.60 1.44 -9.52
C GLU A 108 -3.60 2.17 -8.18
N THR A 109 -3.50 1.43 -7.07
CA THR A 109 -3.44 2.01 -5.73
C THR A 109 -2.26 2.96 -5.56
N LEU A 110 -1.08 2.58 -6.06
CA LEU A 110 0.13 3.41 -5.99
C LEU A 110 -0.01 4.67 -6.86
N ARG A 111 -0.48 4.54 -8.10
CA ARG A 111 -0.73 5.67 -9.01
C ARG A 111 -1.71 6.67 -8.40
N ASP A 112 -2.87 6.19 -7.96
CA ASP A 112 -3.92 7.06 -7.43
C ASP A 112 -3.46 7.75 -6.13
N SER A 113 -2.65 7.07 -5.31
CA SER A 113 -2.03 7.67 -4.12
C SER A 113 -1.07 8.80 -4.47
N VAL A 114 -0.20 8.61 -5.46
CA VAL A 114 0.77 9.63 -5.90
C VAL A 114 0.06 10.83 -6.53
N GLU A 115 -0.94 10.61 -7.38
CA GLU A 115 -1.73 11.69 -7.97
C GLU A 115 -2.50 12.48 -6.91
N SER A 116 -3.03 11.80 -5.90
CA SER A 116 -3.63 12.46 -4.72
C SER A 116 -2.60 13.33 -3.99
N TYR A 117 -1.38 12.82 -3.74
CA TYR A 117 -0.33 13.61 -3.09
C TYR A 117 0.08 14.84 -3.89
N LYS A 118 0.15 14.75 -5.22
CA LYS A 118 0.41 15.90 -6.10
C LYS A 118 -0.73 16.92 -6.05
N ALA A 119 -1.98 16.46 -6.14
CA ALA A 119 -3.17 17.32 -6.09
C ALA A 119 -3.26 18.11 -4.77
N PHE A 120 -2.78 17.54 -3.66
CA PHE A 120 -2.71 18.21 -2.36
C PHE A 120 -1.40 18.99 -2.10
N GLY A 121 -0.49 19.09 -3.08
CA GLY A 121 0.78 19.81 -2.95
C GLY A 121 1.76 19.17 -1.95
N ILE A 122 1.61 17.88 -1.68
CA ILE A 122 2.49 17.11 -0.79
C ILE A 122 3.73 16.62 -1.55
N LEU A 123 3.55 16.22 -2.82
CA LEU A 123 4.61 15.91 -3.76
C LEU A 123 4.59 16.94 -4.89
N ASN A 124 5.77 17.42 -5.26
CA ASN A 124 5.99 18.31 -6.40
C ASN A 124 6.62 17.56 -7.56
#